data_AF-A0A2M8WKH0-F1
#
_entry.id   AF-A0A2M8WKH0-F1
#
_cell.length_a   1.000
_cell.length_b   1.000
_cell.length_c   1.000
_cell.angle_alpha   90.00
_cell.angle_beta   90.00
_cell.angle_gamma   90.00
#
_symmetry.space_group_name_H-M   'P 1'
#
loop_
_entity.id
_entity.type
_entity.pdbx_description
1 polymer ?
#
loop_
_entity_poly.entity_id
_entity_poly.type
_entity_poly.pdbx_seq_one_letter_code
_entity_poly.pdbx_strand_id
1 'polypeptide(L)'
;MKLPLNVDVWTRLYGPYGNRSVNDLIAKLVTRWDPDVAAELFWEELHHQDDIYPSTFAALPWLLGAAPKSGESFEDAYLFFSHVIYCACAKFGASPRGKYRGLSTNISDHHHAWLSEGERLREDDLPTLLKLEEWFSDNVAKMAVDCLNIVDEDLTKAAYALEGFAAFEGSVSVARAAQMFADGEEKKIIEQEMGFFGDTDVRVVTALQPHICHRNEEIMAFLNDFPRHSDTPRNP
;
A
#
# COMPACT_ATOMS: atom_id res chain seq x y z
N MET A 1 -4.48 12.77 11.32
CA MET A 1 -5.64 12.63 12.20
C MET A 1 -5.66 11.21 12.76
N LYS A 2 -6.14 11.01 14.00
CA LYS A 2 -6.44 9.68 14.55
C LYS A 2 -7.88 9.69 15.06
N LEU A 3 -8.78 8.94 14.41
CA LEU A 3 -10.20 8.88 14.79
C LEU A 3 -10.35 8.13 16.12
N PRO A 4 -11.05 8.67 17.14
CA PRO A 4 -11.32 7.91 18.35
C PRO A 4 -12.01 6.56 18.02
N LEU A 5 -11.67 5.48 18.72
CA LEU A 5 -12.20 4.14 18.39
C LEU A 5 -13.67 3.93 18.81
N ASN A 6 -14.24 4.86 19.56
CA ASN A 6 -15.60 4.80 20.10
C ASN A 6 -16.57 5.78 19.43
N VAL A 7 -16.18 6.42 18.32
CA VAL A 7 -17.09 7.30 17.58
C VAL A 7 -17.89 6.52 16.54
N ASP A 8 -19.13 6.96 16.33
CA ASP A 8 -20.14 6.29 15.52
C ASP A 8 -19.74 6.11 14.04
N VAL A 9 -18.85 6.94 13.50
CA VAL A 9 -18.41 6.85 12.10
C VAL A 9 -17.79 5.50 11.74
N TRP A 10 -17.19 4.77 12.70
CA TRP A 10 -16.67 3.42 12.49
C TRP A 10 -17.74 2.42 12.04
N THR A 11 -19.01 2.66 12.38
CA THR A 11 -20.14 1.83 11.92
C THR A 11 -20.50 2.03 10.44
N ARG A 12 -19.83 2.97 9.75
CA ARG A 12 -20.04 3.30 8.32
C ARG A 12 -18.75 3.26 7.49
N LEU A 13 -17.59 3.18 8.15
CA LEU A 13 -16.31 2.97 7.49
C LEU A 13 -16.20 1.48 7.15
N TYR A 14 -16.69 1.11 5.97
CA TYR A 14 -16.72 -0.28 5.51
C TYR A 14 -15.33 -0.81 5.15
N GLY A 15 -15.21 -2.14 5.24
CA GLY A 15 -14.14 -2.96 4.67
C GLY A 15 -14.69 -3.92 3.60
N PRO A 16 -13.94 -5.00 3.27
CA PRO A 16 -14.32 -5.96 2.22
C PRO A 16 -15.62 -6.72 2.52
N TYR A 17 -15.95 -6.87 3.80
CA TYR A 17 -17.10 -7.62 4.27
C TYR A 17 -18.15 -6.76 4.98
N GLY A 18 -18.26 -5.47 4.63
CA GLY A 18 -19.19 -4.53 5.25
C GLY A 18 -18.61 -3.77 6.44
N ASN A 19 -19.48 -3.35 7.35
CA ASN A 19 -19.12 -2.56 8.53
C ASN A 19 -18.85 -3.46 9.74
N ARG A 20 -17.78 -4.25 9.65
CA ARG A 20 -17.29 -5.06 10.77
C ARG A 20 -16.59 -4.19 11.81
N SER A 21 -16.44 -4.72 13.03
CA SER A 21 -15.82 -4.03 14.16
C SER A 21 -14.29 -3.90 14.06
N VAL A 22 -13.79 -3.30 12.99
CA VAL A 22 -12.37 -2.99 12.77
C VAL A 22 -11.79 -2.19 13.95
N ASN A 23 -12.55 -1.24 14.48
CA ASN A 23 -12.18 -0.44 15.64
C ASN A 23 -11.92 -1.30 16.90
N ASP A 24 -12.64 -2.41 17.09
CA ASP A 24 -12.44 -3.31 18.23
C ASP A 24 -11.14 -4.12 18.08
N LEU A 25 -10.81 -4.58 16.86
CA LEU A 25 -9.53 -5.25 16.59
C LEU A 25 -8.35 -4.29 16.80
N ILE A 26 -8.47 -3.04 16.34
CA ILE A 26 -7.47 -2.00 16.61
C ILE A 26 -7.31 -1.76 18.11
N ALA A 27 -8.42 -1.70 18.87
CA ALA A 27 -8.38 -1.50 20.31
C ALA A 27 -7.63 -2.63 21.03
N LYS A 28 -7.80 -3.88 20.58
CA LYS A 28 -7.03 -5.03 21.08
C LYS A 28 -5.54 -4.84 20.83
N LEU A 29 -5.14 -4.56 19.59
CA LEU A 29 -3.73 -4.38 19.20
C LEU A 29 -3.05 -3.21 19.92
N VAL A 30 -3.75 -2.09 20.10
CA VAL A 30 -3.26 -0.93 20.85
C VAL A 30 -3.02 -1.26 22.32
N THR A 31 -3.86 -2.12 22.90
CA THR A 31 -3.71 -2.56 24.30
C THR A 31 -2.55 -3.53 24.44
N ARG A 32 -2.47 -4.51 23.54
CA ARG A 32 -1.42 -5.51 23.47
C ARG A 32 -1.33 -6.03 22.05
N TRP A 33 -0.17 -5.87 21.43
CA TRP A 33 0.06 -6.43 20.11
C TRP A 33 -0.03 -7.96 20.15
N ASP A 34 -0.84 -8.50 19.24
CA ASP A 34 -1.05 -9.92 19.04
C ASP A 34 -0.89 -10.19 17.54
N PRO A 35 0.10 -11.00 17.11
CA PRO A 35 0.37 -11.25 15.69
C PRO A 35 -0.82 -11.86 14.95
N ASP A 36 -1.58 -12.75 15.58
CA ASP A 36 -2.71 -13.43 14.94
C ASP A 36 -3.85 -12.44 14.69
N VAL A 37 -4.11 -11.57 15.66
CA VAL A 37 -5.09 -10.48 15.52
C VAL A 37 -4.64 -9.46 14.47
N ALA A 38 -3.33 -9.18 14.40
CA ALA A 38 -2.79 -8.28 13.38
C ALA A 38 -2.94 -8.87 11.98
N ALA A 39 -2.63 -10.16 11.80
CA ALA A 39 -2.79 -10.86 10.53
C ALA A 39 -4.25 -10.89 10.07
N GLU A 40 -5.19 -11.22 10.96
CA GLU A 40 -6.63 -11.16 10.68
C GLU A 40 -7.04 -9.74 10.26
N LEU A 41 -6.62 -8.72 11.02
CA LEU A 41 -6.96 -7.34 10.71
C LEU A 41 -6.39 -6.91 9.34
N PHE A 42 -5.13 -7.20 9.07
CA PHE A 42 -4.43 -6.75 7.85
C PHE A 42 -4.99 -7.42 6.60
N TRP A 43 -5.10 -8.74 6.62
CA TRP A 43 -5.31 -9.52 5.40
C TRP A 43 -6.76 -9.92 5.14
N GLU A 44 -7.65 -9.77 6.15
CA GLU A 44 -9.08 -10.07 6.00
C GLU A 44 -9.98 -8.84 6.17
N GLU A 45 -9.66 -7.92 7.09
CA GLU A 45 -10.60 -6.85 7.47
C GLU A 45 -10.27 -5.48 6.85
N LEU A 46 -9.00 -5.23 6.52
CA LEU A 46 -8.53 -3.95 5.95
C LEU A 46 -8.15 -4.04 4.47
N HIS A 47 -8.12 -5.23 3.89
CA HIS A 47 -7.68 -5.44 2.51
C HIS A 47 -8.31 -6.72 1.95
N HIS A 48 -8.62 -6.74 0.65
CA HIS A 48 -8.97 -7.95 -0.06
C HIS A 48 -8.66 -7.82 -1.56
N GLN A 49 -7.89 -8.75 -2.15
CA GLN A 49 -7.57 -8.79 -3.60
C GLN A 49 -7.12 -7.44 -4.19
N ASP A 50 -6.17 -6.76 -3.55
CA ASP A 50 -5.63 -5.44 -3.89
C ASP A 50 -6.63 -4.27 -3.77
N ASP A 51 -7.82 -4.52 -3.22
CA ASP A 51 -8.76 -3.48 -2.81
C ASP A 51 -8.54 -3.07 -1.36
N ILE A 52 -8.59 -1.76 -1.16
CA ILE A 52 -8.55 -1.10 0.14
C ILE A 52 -9.76 -0.18 0.30
N TYR A 53 -10.06 0.19 1.53
CA TYR A 53 -11.37 0.72 1.92
C TYR A 53 -11.23 1.91 2.87
N PRO A 54 -12.30 2.70 3.12
CA PRO A 54 -12.23 3.78 4.10
C PRO A 54 -11.80 3.32 5.50
N SER A 55 -12.14 2.09 5.91
CA SER A 55 -11.68 1.49 7.16
C SER A 55 -10.15 1.32 7.20
N THR A 56 -9.51 0.97 6.08
CA THR A 56 -8.05 0.87 5.91
C THR A 56 -7.40 2.19 6.26
N PHE A 57 -7.84 3.29 5.64
CA PHE A 57 -7.29 4.62 5.90
C PHE A 57 -7.53 5.10 7.33
N ALA A 58 -8.69 4.78 7.90
CA ALA A 58 -8.99 5.11 9.30
C ALA A 58 -8.13 4.32 10.31
N ALA A 59 -7.71 3.11 9.94
CA ALA A 59 -6.88 2.24 10.79
C ALA A 59 -5.40 2.66 10.81
N LEU A 60 -4.85 3.12 9.68
CA LEU A 60 -3.42 3.42 9.53
C LEU A 60 -2.81 4.30 10.65
N PRO A 61 -3.42 5.42 11.09
CA PRO A 61 -2.87 6.24 12.17
C PRO A 61 -2.75 5.49 13.51
N TRP A 62 -3.65 4.54 13.76
CA TRP A 62 -3.59 3.69 14.94
C TRP A 62 -2.50 2.64 14.81
N LEU A 63 -2.47 1.93 13.68
CA LEU A 63 -1.54 0.85 13.43
C LEU A 63 -0.09 1.35 13.43
N LEU A 64 0.22 2.47 12.78
CA LEU A 64 1.57 3.07 12.82
C LEU A 64 2.01 3.44 14.25
N GLY A 65 1.07 3.90 15.08
CA GLY A 65 1.36 4.26 16.47
C GLY A 65 1.55 3.04 17.37
N ALA A 66 0.85 1.94 17.08
CA ALA A 66 0.84 0.72 17.88
C ALA A 66 1.85 -0.34 17.41
N ALA A 67 2.32 -0.26 16.16
CA ALA A 67 3.20 -1.25 15.56
C ALA A 67 4.44 -1.47 16.45
N PRO A 68 4.88 -2.74 16.61
CA PRO A 68 6.12 -3.09 17.29
C PRO A 68 7.30 -2.32 16.72
N LYS A 69 8.40 -2.22 17.46
CA LYS A 69 9.58 -1.44 17.03
C LYS A 69 10.71 -2.28 16.46
N SER A 70 10.60 -3.60 16.55
CA SER A 70 11.55 -4.57 16.02
C SER A 70 10.95 -5.98 16.00
N GLY A 71 11.60 -6.90 15.30
CA GLY A 71 11.20 -8.31 15.18
C GLY A 71 10.17 -8.57 14.08
N GLU A 72 9.76 -9.81 13.96
CA GLU A 72 8.88 -10.32 12.89
C GLU A 72 7.58 -9.51 12.79
N SER A 73 6.89 -9.27 13.90
CA SER A 73 5.65 -8.47 13.90
C SER A 73 5.84 -6.99 13.51
N PHE A 74 7.06 -6.45 13.64
CA PHE A 74 7.37 -5.14 13.07
C PHE A 74 7.52 -5.25 11.55
N GLU A 75 8.22 -6.26 11.06
CA GLU A 75 8.38 -6.50 9.62
C GLU A 75 7.02 -6.71 8.94
N ASP A 76 6.15 -7.57 9.49
CA ASP A 76 4.81 -7.83 8.97
C ASP A 76 3.95 -6.56 8.85
N ALA A 77 4.00 -5.69 9.87
CA ALA A 77 3.26 -4.44 9.86
C ALA A 77 3.73 -3.50 8.74
N TYR A 78 5.04 -3.43 8.51
CA TYR A 78 5.62 -2.57 7.47
C TYR A 78 5.47 -3.15 6.06
N LEU A 79 5.44 -4.48 5.91
CA LEU A 79 5.01 -5.13 4.67
C LEU A 79 3.56 -4.75 4.35
N PHE A 80 2.66 -4.84 5.34
CA PHE A 80 1.27 -4.41 5.15
C PHE A 80 1.16 -2.92 4.81
N PHE A 81 1.94 -2.04 5.46
CA PHE A 81 1.92 -0.61 5.12
C PHE A 81 2.42 -0.33 3.70
N SER A 82 3.49 -1.00 3.26
CA SER A 82 3.98 -0.91 1.89
C SER A 82 2.89 -1.32 0.89
N HIS A 83 2.23 -2.46 1.17
CA HIS A 83 1.15 -2.98 0.33
C HIS A 83 -0.06 -2.05 0.25
N VAL A 84 -0.48 -1.45 1.37
CA VAL A 84 -1.56 -0.45 1.38
C VAL A 84 -1.20 0.76 0.53
N ILE A 85 0.04 1.24 0.59
CA ILE A 85 0.50 2.36 -0.25
C ILE A 85 0.48 1.96 -1.73
N TYR A 86 0.96 0.76 -2.06
CA TYR A 86 0.88 0.22 -3.41
C TYR A 86 -0.55 0.20 -3.92
N CYS A 87 -1.48 -0.39 -3.17
CA CYS A 87 -2.90 -0.44 -3.54
C CYS A 87 -3.53 0.96 -3.69
N ALA A 88 -3.18 1.90 -2.80
CA ALA A 88 -3.70 3.26 -2.81
C ALA A 88 -3.25 4.08 -4.03
N CYS A 89 -1.99 3.92 -4.43
CA CYS A 89 -1.35 4.71 -5.49
C CYS A 89 -1.40 4.04 -6.87
N ALA A 90 -1.50 2.71 -6.91
CA ALA A 90 -1.57 1.98 -8.16
C ALA A 90 -2.92 2.20 -8.87
N LYS A 91 -2.83 2.31 -10.20
CA LYS A 91 -3.99 2.52 -11.06
C LYS A 91 -4.39 1.20 -11.70
N PHE A 92 -5.23 0.42 -11.02
CA PHE A 92 -5.79 -0.81 -11.56
C PHE A 92 -7.21 -0.59 -12.10
N GLY A 93 -7.56 -1.24 -13.21
CA GLY A 93 -8.94 -1.35 -13.69
C GLY A 93 -9.67 0.00 -13.90
N ALA A 94 -10.95 0.05 -13.52
CA ALA A 94 -11.69 1.31 -13.47
C ALA A 94 -11.03 2.21 -12.42
N SER A 95 -10.31 3.23 -12.91
CA SER A 95 -9.50 4.21 -12.19
C SER A 95 -9.97 4.49 -10.76
N PRO A 96 -9.04 4.70 -9.79
CA PRO A 96 -9.42 5.10 -8.44
C PRO A 96 -10.42 6.26 -8.52
N ARG A 97 -11.58 6.07 -7.90
CA ARG A 97 -12.51 7.16 -7.69
C ARG A 97 -11.91 8.01 -6.57
N GLY A 98 -11.32 9.15 -6.93
CA GLY A 98 -10.59 10.03 -6.01
C GLY A 98 -9.08 10.00 -6.19
N LYS A 99 -8.35 10.61 -5.24
CA LYS A 99 -6.88 10.73 -5.27
C LYS A 99 -6.18 9.41 -4.96
N TYR A 100 -6.74 8.63 -4.03
CA TYR A 100 -6.26 7.31 -3.62
C TYR A 100 -7.36 6.27 -3.79
N ARG A 101 -7.01 5.07 -4.24
CA ARG A 101 -7.98 3.96 -4.32
C ARG A 101 -8.59 3.70 -2.95
N GLY A 102 -9.90 3.48 -2.89
CA GLY A 102 -10.61 3.18 -1.63
C GLY A 102 -11.00 4.38 -0.77
N LEU A 103 -10.57 5.60 -1.13
CA LEU A 103 -10.86 6.83 -0.38
C LEU A 103 -11.29 7.97 -1.30
N SER A 104 -12.50 7.89 -1.84
CA SER A 104 -13.09 9.01 -2.58
C SER A 104 -13.55 10.10 -1.63
N THR A 105 -13.46 11.35 -2.08
CA THR A 105 -14.07 12.51 -1.40
C THR A 105 -15.47 12.82 -1.96
N ASN A 106 -16.03 11.92 -2.76
CA ASN A 106 -17.42 11.94 -3.19
C ASN A 106 -18.18 10.79 -2.52
N ILE A 107 -19.16 11.12 -1.66
CA ILE A 107 -19.93 10.15 -0.88
C ILE A 107 -20.63 9.10 -1.75
N SER A 108 -21.11 9.48 -2.94
CA SER A 108 -21.80 8.54 -3.85
C SER A 108 -20.92 7.39 -4.36
N ASP A 109 -19.59 7.56 -4.34
CA ASP A 109 -18.65 6.50 -4.70
C ASP A 109 -18.57 5.38 -3.67
N HIS A 110 -19.07 5.65 -2.46
CA HIS A 110 -19.11 4.71 -1.36
C HIS A 110 -20.48 4.01 -1.22
N HIS A 111 -21.43 4.30 -2.11
CA HIS A 111 -22.79 3.73 -2.07
C HIS A 111 -22.86 2.41 -2.84
N HIS A 112 -22.11 1.43 -2.35
CA HIS A 112 -22.09 0.11 -2.97
C HIS A 112 -23.42 -0.63 -2.79
N ALA A 113 -23.83 -1.38 -3.82
CA ALA A 113 -25.08 -2.13 -3.82
C ALA A 113 -25.15 -3.21 -2.72
N TRP A 114 -23.99 -3.71 -2.28
CA TRP A 114 -23.86 -4.71 -1.23
C TRP A 114 -23.88 -4.14 0.19
N LEU A 115 -23.85 -2.81 0.36
CA LEU A 115 -24.06 -2.12 1.65
C LEU A 115 -25.52 -1.72 1.81
N SER A 116 -26.11 -1.95 2.99
CA SER A 116 -27.44 -1.45 3.32
C SER A 116 -27.44 0.07 3.50
N GLU A 117 -28.58 0.74 3.32
CA GLU A 117 -28.65 2.22 3.38
C GLU A 117 -28.21 2.79 4.74
N GLY A 118 -28.51 2.11 5.84
CA GLY A 118 -28.11 2.55 7.19
C GLY A 118 -26.60 2.49 7.44
N GLU A 119 -25.92 1.62 6.71
CA GLU A 119 -24.49 1.29 6.77
C GLU A 119 -23.63 2.15 5.83
N ARG A 120 -24.23 2.84 4.86
CA ARG A 120 -23.50 3.68 3.91
C ARG A 120 -23.00 4.95 4.56
N LEU A 121 -21.85 5.42 4.08
CA LEU A 121 -21.35 6.76 4.36
C LEU A 121 -22.37 7.82 3.92
N ARG A 122 -22.52 8.85 4.75
CA ARG A 122 -23.47 9.95 4.59
C ARG A 122 -22.73 11.25 4.30
N GLU A 123 -23.46 12.27 3.86
CA GLU A 123 -22.88 13.62 3.66
C GLU A 123 -22.20 14.15 4.93
N ASP A 124 -22.73 13.85 6.11
CA ASP A 124 -22.14 14.23 7.40
C ASP A 124 -20.79 13.55 7.68
N ASP A 125 -20.46 12.46 6.97
CA ASP A 125 -19.18 11.75 7.10
C ASP A 125 -18.09 12.32 6.16
N LEU A 126 -18.45 13.19 5.20
CA LEU A 126 -17.50 13.81 4.26
C LEU A 126 -16.32 14.51 4.96
N PRO A 127 -16.50 15.29 6.04
CA PRO A 127 -15.38 15.87 6.78
C PRO A 127 -14.41 14.84 7.35
N THR A 128 -14.88 13.61 7.62
CA THR A 128 -14.01 12.51 8.04
C THR A 128 -13.16 12.01 6.88
N LEU A 129 -13.77 11.76 5.71
CA LEU A 129 -13.05 11.30 4.52
C LEU A 129 -11.98 12.30 4.09
N LEU A 130 -12.30 13.60 4.08
CA LEU A 130 -11.34 14.66 3.76
C LEU A 130 -10.14 14.65 4.71
N LYS A 131 -10.35 14.47 6.01
CA LYS A 131 -9.26 14.42 7.00
C LYS A 131 -8.44 13.13 6.92
N LEU A 132 -9.05 12.02 6.49
CA LEU A 132 -8.32 10.78 6.20
C LEU A 132 -7.44 10.95 4.96
N GLU A 133 -7.96 11.59 3.90
CA GLU A 133 -7.20 11.86 2.67
C GLU A 133 -6.04 12.83 2.94
N GLU A 134 -6.30 13.90 3.70
CA GLU A 134 -5.29 14.86 4.15
C GLU A 134 -4.20 14.14 4.96
N TRP A 135 -4.58 13.38 5.99
CA TRP A 135 -3.60 12.67 6.81
C TRP A 135 -2.78 11.68 5.99
N PHE A 136 -3.40 10.89 5.11
CA PHE A 136 -2.64 9.96 4.27
C PHE A 136 -1.68 10.71 3.34
N SER A 137 -2.13 11.81 2.74
CA SER A 137 -1.29 12.69 1.90
C SER A 137 -0.07 13.22 2.66
N ASP A 138 -0.25 13.63 3.90
CA ASP A 138 0.82 14.20 4.74
C ASP A 138 1.82 13.15 5.22
N ASN A 139 1.45 11.87 5.23
CA ASN A 139 2.24 10.81 5.86
C ASN A 139 2.79 9.78 4.88
N VAL A 140 2.16 9.59 3.71
CA VAL A 140 2.49 8.51 2.76
C VAL A 140 3.96 8.53 2.31
N ALA A 141 4.54 9.70 2.05
CA ALA A 141 5.94 9.80 1.62
C ALA A 141 6.90 9.26 2.70
N LYS A 142 6.66 9.63 3.96
CA LYS A 142 7.45 9.14 5.09
C LYS A 142 7.21 7.65 5.31
N MET A 143 5.96 7.20 5.28
CA MET A 143 5.61 5.79 5.46
C MET A 143 6.28 4.91 4.41
N ALA A 144 6.26 5.32 3.14
CA ALA A 144 6.91 4.61 2.04
C ALA A 144 8.41 4.45 2.28
N VAL A 145 9.11 5.52 2.67
CA VAL A 145 10.54 5.45 3.02
C VAL A 145 10.77 4.58 4.25
N ASP A 146 9.90 4.66 5.26
CA ASP A 146 10.06 3.85 6.46
C ASP A 146 9.89 2.35 6.17
N CYS A 147 9.07 1.95 5.19
CA CYS A 147 8.95 0.56 4.75
C CYS A 147 10.25 0.03 4.14
N LEU A 148 11.06 0.86 3.48
CA LEU A 148 12.38 0.44 3.00
C LEU A 148 13.33 0.06 4.15
N ASN A 149 13.03 0.44 5.40
CA ASN A 149 13.85 0.08 6.54
C ASN A 149 13.83 -1.41 6.89
N ILE A 150 12.87 -2.19 6.37
CA ILE A 150 12.79 -3.65 6.61
C ILE A 150 13.43 -4.49 5.50
N VAL A 151 13.94 -3.86 4.43
CA VAL A 151 14.62 -4.56 3.33
C VAL A 151 15.87 -5.28 3.82
N ASP A 152 16.06 -6.54 3.48
CA ASP A 152 17.31 -7.26 3.70
C ASP A 152 17.59 -8.20 2.53
N GLU A 153 18.41 -9.24 2.75
CA GLU A 153 18.79 -10.21 1.74
C GLU A 153 17.64 -11.09 1.24
N ASP A 154 16.51 -11.16 1.95
CA ASP A 154 15.32 -11.89 1.49
C ASP A 154 14.67 -11.13 0.32
N LEU A 155 14.71 -11.73 -0.87
CA LEU A 155 14.17 -11.16 -2.11
C LEU A 155 12.67 -10.87 -2.02
N THR A 156 11.89 -11.80 -1.47
CA THR A 156 10.44 -11.65 -1.35
C THR A 156 10.11 -10.50 -0.41
N LYS A 157 10.75 -10.46 0.77
CA LYS A 157 10.58 -9.36 1.71
C LYS A 157 11.00 -8.02 1.11
N ALA A 158 12.13 -7.98 0.41
CA ALA A 158 12.63 -6.77 -0.22
C ALA A 158 11.68 -6.24 -1.31
N ALA A 159 11.12 -7.13 -2.15
CA ALA A 159 10.15 -6.76 -3.18
C ALA A 159 8.85 -6.19 -2.58
N TYR A 160 8.31 -6.81 -1.53
CA TYR A 160 7.13 -6.28 -0.83
C TYR A 160 7.44 -5.01 -0.03
N ALA A 161 8.63 -4.86 0.54
CA ALA A 161 8.98 -3.65 1.28
C ALA A 161 9.13 -2.41 0.38
N LEU A 162 9.49 -2.58 -0.89
CA LEU A 162 9.70 -1.47 -1.84
C LEU A 162 8.47 -1.11 -2.68
N GLU A 163 7.46 -1.99 -2.78
CA GLU A 163 6.32 -1.79 -3.70
C GLU A 163 5.56 -0.48 -3.43
N GLY A 164 5.35 -0.15 -2.15
CA GLY A 164 4.66 1.07 -1.76
C GLY A 164 5.43 2.32 -2.14
N PHE A 165 6.76 2.31 -1.95
CA PHE A 165 7.62 3.40 -2.38
C PHE A 165 7.59 3.57 -3.90
N ALA A 166 7.75 2.48 -4.65
CA ALA A 166 7.75 2.54 -6.10
C ALA A 166 6.42 3.07 -6.67
N ALA A 167 5.28 2.58 -6.15
CA ALA A 167 3.96 3.05 -6.56
C ALA A 167 3.72 4.52 -6.18
N PHE A 168 4.12 4.95 -4.98
CA PHE A 168 4.02 6.34 -4.54
C PHE A 168 4.83 7.30 -5.43
N GLU A 169 6.05 6.90 -5.81
CA GLU A 169 6.93 7.66 -6.73
C GLU A 169 6.46 7.60 -8.20
N GLY A 170 5.39 6.84 -8.47
CA GLY A 170 4.69 6.82 -9.74
C GLY A 170 5.04 5.66 -10.66
N SER A 171 5.71 4.62 -10.16
CA SER A 171 6.07 3.42 -10.93
C SER A 171 5.52 2.14 -10.29
N VAL A 172 4.32 1.74 -10.73
CA VAL A 172 3.79 0.39 -10.48
C VAL A 172 4.64 -0.66 -11.22
N SER A 173 5.29 -0.26 -12.33
CA SER A 173 6.10 -1.18 -13.12
C SER A 173 7.34 -1.67 -12.38
N VAL A 174 8.03 -0.80 -11.65
CA VAL A 174 9.17 -1.18 -10.81
C VAL A 174 8.73 -2.13 -9.69
N ALA A 175 7.61 -1.83 -9.02
CA ALA A 175 7.05 -2.70 -7.98
C ALA A 175 6.78 -4.11 -8.51
N ARG A 176 6.04 -4.21 -9.64
CA ARG A 176 5.67 -5.49 -10.25
C ARG A 176 6.87 -6.27 -10.78
N ALA A 177 7.82 -5.59 -11.44
CA ALA A 177 9.02 -6.25 -11.93
C ALA A 177 9.85 -6.85 -10.78
N ALA A 178 9.99 -6.12 -9.66
CA ALA A 178 10.67 -6.62 -8.47
C ALA A 178 9.96 -7.83 -7.84
N GLN A 179 8.62 -7.82 -7.79
CA GLN A 179 7.82 -8.96 -7.32
C GLN A 179 8.01 -10.20 -8.20
N MET A 180 7.81 -10.06 -9.52
CA MET A 180 8.01 -11.18 -10.45
C MET A 180 9.43 -11.75 -10.36
N PHE A 181 10.43 -10.88 -10.22
CA PHE A 181 11.81 -11.32 -10.04
C PHE A 181 12.00 -12.09 -8.72
N ALA A 182 11.45 -11.60 -7.62
CA ALA A 182 11.49 -12.29 -6.33
C ALA A 182 10.72 -13.62 -6.33
N ASP A 183 9.67 -13.75 -7.16
CA ASP A 183 8.94 -14.99 -7.39
C ASP A 183 9.72 -15.99 -8.26
N GLY A 184 10.88 -15.60 -8.77
CA GLY A 184 11.77 -16.44 -9.58
C GLY A 184 11.41 -16.46 -11.06
N GLU A 185 10.59 -15.53 -11.55
CA GLU A 185 10.27 -15.42 -12.97
C GLU A 185 11.50 -15.08 -13.80
N GLU A 186 11.60 -15.69 -14.98
CA GLU A 186 12.72 -15.42 -15.88
C GLU A 186 12.68 -13.97 -16.38
N LYS A 187 13.82 -13.28 -16.39
CA LYS A 187 13.93 -11.88 -16.84
C LYS A 187 13.21 -11.61 -18.16
N LYS A 188 13.32 -12.53 -19.13
CA LYS A 188 12.66 -12.41 -20.44
C LYS A 188 11.13 -12.40 -20.34
N ILE A 189 10.54 -13.16 -19.41
CA ILE A 189 9.10 -13.16 -19.15
C ILE A 189 8.71 -11.82 -18.54
N ILE A 190 9.47 -11.34 -17.56
CA ILE A 190 9.23 -10.04 -16.92
C ILE A 190 9.30 -8.90 -17.95
N GLU A 191 10.29 -8.91 -18.83
CA GLU A 191 10.43 -7.93 -19.93
C GLU A 191 9.25 -7.98 -20.91
N GLN A 192 8.69 -9.16 -21.18
CA GLN A 192 7.52 -9.31 -22.05
C GLN A 192 6.25 -8.76 -21.41
N GLU A 193 6.06 -8.99 -20.12
CA GLU A 193 4.89 -8.51 -19.37
C GLU A 193 4.97 -7.00 -19.08
N MET A 194 6.15 -6.52 -18.69
CA MET A 194 6.33 -5.12 -18.25
C MET A 194 6.72 -4.16 -19.38
N GLY A 195 7.27 -4.68 -20.48
CA GLY A 195 7.85 -3.85 -21.53
C GLY A 195 9.16 -3.19 -21.09
N PHE A 196 9.35 -1.92 -21.47
CA PHE A 196 10.56 -1.15 -21.15
C PHE A 196 10.29 -0.19 -20.00
N PHE A 197 11.31 0.04 -19.19
CA PHE A 197 11.30 1.14 -18.23
C PHE A 197 11.40 2.49 -18.96
N GLY A 198 10.45 3.38 -18.65
CA GLY A 198 10.47 4.77 -19.05
C GLY A 198 11.17 5.67 -18.05
N ASP A 199 11.16 6.98 -18.32
CA ASP A 199 11.86 7.97 -17.50
C ASP A 199 11.39 7.97 -16.04
N THR A 200 10.09 7.74 -15.80
CA THR A 200 9.54 7.62 -14.45
C THR A 200 10.10 6.41 -13.72
N ASP A 201 10.12 5.24 -14.36
CA ASP A 201 10.64 4.00 -13.76
C ASP A 201 12.12 4.13 -13.42
N VAL A 202 12.93 4.67 -14.35
CA VAL A 202 14.36 4.93 -14.12
C VAL A 202 14.59 5.91 -12.97
N ARG A 203 13.76 6.95 -12.84
CA ARG A 203 13.81 7.86 -11.69
C ARG A 203 13.50 7.13 -10.38
N VAL A 204 12.49 6.26 -10.36
CA VAL A 204 12.13 5.47 -9.17
C VAL A 204 13.26 4.50 -8.79
N VAL A 205 13.83 3.77 -9.74
CA VAL A 205 15.00 2.89 -9.49
C VAL A 205 16.17 3.68 -8.91
N THR A 206 16.42 4.88 -9.45
CA THR A 206 17.46 5.79 -8.92
C THR A 206 17.16 6.24 -7.49
N ALA A 207 15.89 6.57 -7.19
CA ALA A 207 15.47 6.97 -5.85
C ALA A 207 15.56 5.83 -4.83
N LEU A 208 15.43 4.56 -5.25
CA LEU A 208 15.62 3.39 -4.38
C LEU A 208 17.09 3.14 -3.99
N GLN A 209 18.04 3.49 -4.87
CA GLN A 209 19.48 3.23 -4.65
C GLN A 209 19.98 3.58 -3.24
N PRO A 210 19.81 4.82 -2.71
CA PRO A 210 20.34 5.17 -1.39
C PRO A 210 19.74 4.39 -0.22
N HIS A 211 18.59 3.72 -0.43
CA HIS A 211 17.89 3.00 0.62
C HIS A 211 18.21 1.51 0.64
N ILE A 212 18.37 0.88 -0.53
CA ILE A 212 18.38 -0.58 -0.62
C ILE A 212 19.60 -1.20 -1.30
N CYS A 213 20.47 -0.42 -1.97
CA CYS A 213 21.57 -0.99 -2.78
C CYS A 213 22.55 -1.88 -2.00
N HIS A 214 22.79 -1.60 -0.72
CA HIS A 214 23.67 -2.40 0.14
C HIS A 214 22.92 -3.41 1.01
N ARG A 215 21.59 -3.45 0.90
CA ARG A 215 20.71 -4.32 1.71
C ARG A 215 20.16 -5.47 0.89
N ASN A 216 19.88 -5.22 -0.40
CA ASN A 216 19.52 -6.23 -1.37
C ASN A 216 20.17 -5.89 -2.72
N GLU A 217 21.40 -6.37 -2.91
CA GLU A 217 22.19 -6.11 -4.13
C GLU A 217 21.56 -6.75 -5.37
N GLU A 218 20.89 -7.88 -5.19
CA GLU A 218 20.32 -8.68 -6.28
C GLU A 218 19.11 -8.00 -6.93
N ILE A 219 18.11 -7.55 -6.15
CA ILE A 219 17.00 -6.75 -6.68
C ILE A 219 17.52 -5.47 -7.34
N MET A 220 18.49 -4.80 -6.74
CA MET A 220 19.02 -3.56 -7.32
C MET A 220 19.80 -3.80 -8.60
N ALA A 221 20.55 -4.90 -8.71
CA ALA A 221 21.20 -5.28 -9.96
C ALA A 221 20.16 -5.55 -11.05
N PHE A 222 19.13 -6.34 -10.73
CA PHE A 222 18.02 -6.62 -11.65
C PHE A 222 17.32 -5.34 -12.13
N LEU A 223 16.89 -4.45 -11.23
CA LEU A 223 16.18 -3.23 -11.58
C LEU A 223 17.05 -2.25 -12.39
N ASN A 224 18.35 -2.17 -12.12
CA ASN A 224 19.27 -1.31 -12.88
C ASN A 224 19.52 -1.85 -14.30
N ASP A 225 19.55 -3.17 -14.46
CA ASP A 225 19.77 -3.89 -15.72
C ASP A 225 18.48 -4.11 -16.53
N PHE A 226 17.33 -3.67 -16.03
CA PHE A 226 16.06 -3.79 -16.73
C PHE A 226 16.04 -2.90 -18.00
N PRO A 227 15.53 -3.39 -19.16
CA PRO A 227 15.58 -2.67 -20.42
C PRO A 227 14.93 -1.29 -20.38
N ARG A 228 15.53 -0.30 -21.06
CA ARG A 228 15.06 1.09 -21.06
C ARG A 228 14.58 1.52 -22.43
N HIS A 229 13.63 2.46 -22.50
CA HIS A 229 13.14 3.02 -23.76
C HIS A 229 14.24 3.64 -24.65
N SER A 230 15.40 3.98 -24.10
CA SER A 230 16.54 4.52 -24.85
C SER A 230 17.39 3.48 -25.58
N ASP A 231 17.14 2.18 -25.40
CA ASP A 231 18.00 1.10 -25.94
C ASP A 231 17.59 0.63 -27.35
N THR A 232 16.58 1.25 -27.96
CA THR A 232 16.42 1.14 -29.43
C THR A 232 17.59 1.84 -30.12
N PRO A 233 18.40 1.14 -30.95
CA PRO A 233 19.36 1.81 -31.80
C PRO A 233 18.57 2.79 -32.66
N ARG A 234 18.94 4.07 -32.62
CA ARG A 234 18.57 4.97 -33.71
C ARG A 234 19.18 4.34 -34.95
N ASN A 235 18.32 3.77 -35.81
CA ASN A 235 18.75 3.27 -37.12
C ASN A 235 19.60 4.36 -37.80
N PRO A 236 20.76 3.99 -38.38
CA PRO A 236 21.74 4.93 -38.87
C PRO A 236 21.19 5.89 -39.95
#